data_AF-A0AAD4X5T3-F1
#
_entry.id   AF-A0AAD4X5T3-F1
#
_cell.length_a   1.000
_cell.length_b   1.000
_cell.length_c   1.000
_cell.angle_alpha   90.00
_cell.angle_beta   90.00
_cell.angle_gamma   90.00
#
_symmetry.space_group_name_H-M   'P 1'
#
loop_
_entity.id
_entity.type
_entity.pdbx_description
1 polymer ?
#
loop_
_entity_poly.entity_id
_entity_poly.type
_entity_poly.pdbx_seq_one_letter_code
_entity_poly.pdbx_strand_id
1 'polypeptide(L)'
;FRFEKEGEPCQLAHVDFFVSTVDPLKEPPLITANTVLSILAVDYPVEKVSCYVSDDGSGMLTFESLVEKAEFARKWVPFCKKYAIEPRAPELYFSQKIDYLKDKV
;
A
#
# COMPACT_ATOMS: atom_id res chain seq x y z
N PHE A 1 -6.82 -13.47 -10.08
CA PHE A 1 -6.99 -13.18 -8.64
C PHE A 1 -7.90 -14.23 -8.00
N ARG A 2 -7.88 -14.41 -6.67
CA ARG A 2 -8.58 -15.49 -5.94
C ARG A 2 -10.09 -15.59 -6.22
N PHE A 3 -10.71 -14.55 -6.77
CA PHE A 3 -12.16 -14.42 -6.98
C PHE A 3 -12.59 -14.34 -8.46
N GLU A 4 -11.67 -14.55 -9.40
CA GLU A 4 -11.95 -14.47 -10.84
C GLU A 4 -12.09 -15.86 -11.45
N LYS A 5 -13.01 -16.00 -12.40
CA LYS A 5 -13.06 -17.17 -13.27
C LYS A 5 -12.01 -17.01 -14.36
N GLU A 6 -11.16 -18.01 -14.51
CA GLU A 6 -10.10 -18.00 -15.51
C GLU A 6 -10.68 -17.85 -16.93
N GLY A 7 -10.19 -16.86 -17.67
CA GLY A 7 -10.65 -16.56 -19.04
C GLY A 7 -11.88 -15.65 -19.15
N GLU A 8 -12.53 -15.27 -18.05
CA GLU A 8 -13.64 -14.30 -18.05
C GLU A 8 -13.17 -12.90 -17.57
N PRO A 9 -13.83 -11.81 -18.01
CA PRO A 9 -13.56 -10.47 -17.47
C PRO A 9 -13.77 -10.40 -15.96
N CYS A 10 -12.93 -9.61 -15.29
CA CYS A 10 -13.05 -9.36 -13.86
C CYS A 10 -14.42 -8.78 -13.49
N GLN A 11 -15.19 -9.50 -12.67
CA GLN A 11 -16.52 -9.09 -12.18
C GLN A 11 -16.47 -8.35 -10.84
N LEU A 12 -15.28 -8.07 -10.32
CA LEU A 12 -15.13 -7.35 -9.06
C LEU A 12 -15.47 -5.86 -9.23
N ALA A 13 -16.07 -5.30 -8.19
CA ALA A 13 -16.43 -3.88 -8.13
C ALA A 13 -15.16 -3.01 -8.02
N HIS A 14 -15.25 -1.76 -8.46
CA HIS A 14 -14.20 -0.78 -8.21
C HIS A 14 -14.18 -0.38 -6.73
N VAL A 15 -12.99 -0.17 -6.17
CA VAL A 15 -12.76 0.22 -4.79
C VAL A 15 -11.85 1.44 -4.75
N ASP A 16 -12.35 2.52 -4.19
CA ASP A 16 -11.60 3.76 -3.98
C ASP A 16 -11.26 3.90 -2.50
N PHE A 17 -9.97 3.97 -2.21
CA PHE A 17 -9.46 4.24 -0.87
C PHE A 17 -9.20 5.73 -0.70
N PHE A 18 -9.72 6.31 0.37
CA PHE A 18 -9.47 7.71 0.74
C PHE A 18 -8.61 7.76 2.00
N VAL A 19 -7.48 8.46 1.91
CA VAL A 19 -6.57 8.72 3.03
C VAL A 19 -6.51 10.23 3.22
N SER A 20 -6.91 10.72 4.39
CA SER A 20 -6.79 12.13 4.76
C SER A 20 -5.67 12.32 5.79
N THR A 21 -4.92 13.41 5.65
CA THR A 21 -3.92 13.87 6.63
C THR A 21 -4.01 15.38 6.76
N VAL A 22 -3.60 15.93 7.90
CA VAL A 22 -3.73 17.37 8.18
C VAL A 22 -2.42 18.04 8.57
N ASP A 23 -1.61 17.42 9.43
CA ASP A 23 -0.42 18.08 9.99
C ASP A 23 0.73 17.08 10.05
N PRO A 24 1.75 17.22 9.19
CA PRO A 24 2.86 16.27 9.13
C PRO A 24 3.72 16.28 10.40
N LEU A 25 3.59 17.28 11.27
CA LEU A 25 4.28 17.31 12.57
C LEU A 25 3.53 16.48 13.64
N LYS A 26 2.21 16.34 13.51
CA LYS A 26 1.38 15.49 14.39
C LYS A 26 1.25 14.07 13.86
N GLU A 27 1.20 13.94 12.54
CA GLU A 27 1.08 12.70 11.79
C GLU A 27 2.34 12.54 10.93
N PRO A 28 3.41 11.90 11.44
CA PRO A 28 4.64 11.75 10.69
C PRO A 28 4.36 11.19 9.28
N PRO A 29 4.88 11.81 8.21
CA PRO A 29 4.60 11.39 6.84
C PRO A 29 4.91 9.92 6.57
N LEU A 30 5.81 9.32 7.35
CA LEU A 30 6.13 7.89 7.30
C LEU A 30 4.94 6.99 7.67
N ILE A 31 4.08 7.38 8.62
CA ILE A 31 2.90 6.59 8.99
C ILE A 31 1.87 6.61 7.85
N THR A 32 1.60 7.79 7.30
CA THR A 32 0.79 7.94 6.09
C THR A 32 1.39 7.15 4.92
N ALA A 33 2.72 7.07 4.85
CA ALA A 33 3.43 6.26 3.85
C ALA A 33 3.10 4.78 3.93
N ASN A 34 3.24 4.21 5.13
CA ASN A 34 3.01 2.80 5.38
C ASN A 34 1.57 2.42 5.04
N THR A 35 0.62 3.30 5.35
CA THR A 35 -0.79 3.12 5.02
C THR A 35 -1.02 3.09 3.51
N VAL A 36 -0.51 4.10 2.78
CA VAL A 36 -0.64 4.16 1.31
C VAL A 36 0.04 2.96 0.65
N LEU A 37 1.23 2.57 1.08
CA LEU A 37 1.93 1.41 0.53
C LEU A 37 1.18 0.10 0.79
N SER A 38 0.56 -0.04 1.97
CA SER A 38 -0.28 -1.19 2.28
C SER A 38 -1.52 -1.24 1.38
N ILE A 39 -2.15 -0.09 1.10
CA ILE A 39 -3.29 0.02 0.18
C ILE A 39 -2.88 -0.34 -1.25
N LEU A 40 -1.76 0.20 -1.76
CA LEU A 40 -1.28 -0.10 -3.11
C LEU A 40 -0.87 -1.57 -3.29
N ALA A 41 -0.57 -2.26 -2.20
CA ALA A 41 -0.17 -3.67 -2.19
C ALA A 41 -1.31 -4.66 -1.89
N VAL A 42 -2.58 -4.23 -1.87
CA VAL A 42 -3.72 -5.14 -1.65
C VAL A 42 -3.82 -6.23 -2.72
N ASP A 43 -4.35 -7.38 -2.33
CA ASP A 43 -4.65 -8.49 -3.25
C ASP A 43 -5.98 -8.26 -3.97
N TYR A 44 -5.97 -7.30 -4.89
CA TYR A 44 -7.11 -6.94 -5.74
C TYR A 44 -6.62 -6.55 -7.14
N PRO A 45 -7.45 -6.69 -8.19
CA PRO A 45 -7.08 -6.29 -9.54
C PRO A 45 -6.69 -4.80 -9.59
N VAL A 46 -5.58 -4.52 -10.28
CA VAL A 46 -4.95 -3.18 -10.26
C VAL A 46 -5.84 -2.12 -10.92
N GLU A 47 -6.63 -2.53 -11.91
CA GLU A 47 -7.60 -1.71 -12.62
C GLU A 47 -8.88 -1.43 -11.81
N LYS A 48 -9.01 -2.08 -10.64
CA LYS A 48 -10.17 -1.96 -9.75
C LYS A 48 -9.85 -1.26 -8.43
N VAL A 49 -8.59 -0.91 -8.16
CA VAL A 49 -8.19 -0.18 -6.94
C VAL A 49 -7.67 1.20 -7.30
N SER A 50 -8.24 2.21 -6.67
CA SER A 50 -7.70 3.57 -6.67
C SER A 50 -7.37 4.01 -5.25
N CYS A 51 -6.31 4.79 -5.08
CA CYS A 51 -5.96 5.39 -3.79
C CYS A 51 -5.87 6.90 -3.95
N TYR A 52 -6.67 7.63 -3.18
CA TYR A 52 -6.72 9.08 -3.12
C TYR A 52 -6.18 9.55 -1.79
N VAL A 53 -5.27 10.53 -1.82
CA VAL A 53 -4.69 11.14 -0.62
C VAL A 53 -5.07 12.62 -0.60
N SER A 54 -5.75 13.04 0.47
CA SER A 54 -6.08 14.44 0.75
C SER A 54 -5.15 14.96 1.84
N ASP A 55 -4.47 16.08 1.60
CA ASP A 55 -3.66 16.79 2.58
C ASP A 55 -4.31 18.15 2.89
N ASP A 56 -4.99 18.22 4.03
CA ASP A 56 -5.67 19.44 4.48
C ASP A 56 -4.68 20.49 5.03
N GLY A 57 -3.45 20.08 5.35
CA GLY A 57 -2.38 20.97 5.79
C GLY A 57 -1.63 21.66 4.66
N SER A 58 -1.82 21.18 3.41
CA SER A 58 -1.10 21.67 2.23
C SER A 58 0.43 21.72 2.43
N GLY A 59 0.98 20.73 3.13
CA GLY A 59 2.38 20.70 3.52
C GLY A 59 3.27 20.16 2.40
N MET A 60 4.27 20.94 1.97
CA MET A 60 5.25 20.50 0.96
C MET A 60 5.97 19.20 1.37
N LEU A 61 6.20 19.02 2.67
CA LEU A 61 6.77 17.80 3.23
C LEU A 61 5.92 16.55 2.94
N THR A 62 4.59 16.65 3.02
CA THR A 62 3.68 15.55 2.68
C THR A 62 3.80 15.18 1.21
N PHE A 63 3.87 16.20 0.34
CA PHE A 63 4.01 16.02 -1.10
C PHE A 63 5.33 15.34 -1.48
N GLU A 64 6.47 15.85 -1.02
CA GLU A 64 7.79 15.25 -1.28
C GLU A 64 7.85 13.80 -0.76
N SER A 65 7.29 13.57 0.43
CA SER A 65 7.17 12.22 0.98
C SER A 65 6.35 11.31 0.06
N LEU A 66 5.23 11.75 -0.50
CA LEU A 66 4.43 10.97 -1.45
C LEU A 66 5.16 10.65 -2.76
N VAL A 67 5.97 11.58 -3.27
CA VAL A 67 6.78 11.36 -4.48
C VAL A 67 7.80 10.24 -4.27
N GLU A 68 8.59 10.31 -3.20
CA GLU A 68 9.58 9.27 -2.88
C GLU A 68 8.93 7.89 -2.67
N LYS A 69 7.73 7.89 -2.07
CA LYS A 69 6.96 6.65 -1.87
C LYS A 69 6.46 6.04 -3.16
N ALA A 70 6.09 6.85 -4.16
CA ALA A 70 5.67 6.33 -5.44
C ALA A 70 6.80 5.48 -6.07
N GLU A 71 8.04 5.95 -5.97
CA GLU A 71 9.22 5.18 -6.41
C GLU A 71 9.47 3.93 -5.57
N PHE A 72 9.30 4.01 -4.25
CA PHE A 72 9.40 2.81 -3.40
C PHE A 72 8.30 1.79 -3.69
N ALA A 73 7.05 2.23 -3.93
CA ALA A 73 5.90 1.38 -4.24
C ALA A 73 6.16 0.51 -5.48
N ARG A 74 6.86 1.05 -6.48
CA ARG A 74 7.24 0.29 -7.69
C ARG A 74 8.12 -0.93 -7.39
N LYS A 75 8.88 -0.91 -6.29
CA LYS A 75 9.68 -2.05 -5.82
C LYS A 75 8.90 -2.91 -4.83
N TRP A 76 8.19 -2.28 -3.91
CA TRP A 76 7.49 -2.93 -2.81
C TRP A 76 6.25 -3.72 -3.25
N VAL A 77 5.42 -3.18 -4.14
CA VAL A 77 4.16 -3.81 -4.56
C VAL A 77 4.41 -5.15 -5.28
N PRO A 78 5.33 -5.25 -6.28
CA PRO A 78 5.66 -6.53 -6.89
C PRO A 78 6.22 -7.54 -5.89
N PHE A 79 7.07 -7.10 -4.95
CA PHE A 79 7.61 -7.95 -3.89
C PHE A 79 6.50 -8.51 -2.99
N CYS A 80 5.59 -7.65 -2.51
CA CYS A 80 4.45 -8.05 -1.70
C CYS A 80 3.59 -9.11 -2.37
N LYS A 81 3.23 -8.86 -3.64
CA LYS A 81 2.35 -9.75 -4.40
C LYS A 81 3.04 -11.07 -4.74
N LYS A 82 4.32 -11.04 -5.13
CA LYS A 82 5.08 -12.24 -5.51
C LYS A 82 5.29 -13.20 -4.35
N TYR A 83 5.61 -12.68 -3.16
CA TYR A 83 5.95 -13.51 -2.00
C TYR A 83 4.81 -13.66 -0.99
N ALA A 84 3.62 -13.12 -1.33
CA ALA A 84 2.44 -13.10 -0.48
C ALA A 84 2.78 -12.76 0.98
N ILE A 85 3.61 -11.74 1.20
CA ILE A 85 4.07 -11.36 2.54
C ILE A 85 2.99 -10.58 3.27
N GLU A 86 2.93 -10.74 4.59
CA GLU A 86 2.01 -9.98 5.45
C GLU A 86 2.73 -9.64 6.77
N PRO A 87 2.46 -8.46 7.37
CA PRO A 87 1.61 -7.38 6.87
C PRO A 87 2.22 -6.64 5.65
N ARG A 88 1.39 -5.90 4.90
CA ARG A 88 1.80 -5.17 3.68
C ARG A 88 2.40 -3.80 3.94
N ALA A 89 2.26 -3.27 5.15
CA ALA A 89 2.93 -2.06 5.61
C ALA A 89 4.41 -2.38 5.91
N PRO A 90 5.38 -1.77 5.20
CA PRO A 90 6.80 -2.14 5.32
C PRO A 90 7.35 -2.05 6.75
N GLU A 91 7.07 -0.95 7.46
CA GLU A 91 7.58 -0.74 8.81
C GLU A 91 7.02 -1.79 9.78
N LEU A 92 5.74 -2.12 9.66
CA LEU A 92 5.12 -3.17 10.46
C LEU A 92 5.65 -4.55 10.09
N TYR A 93 5.95 -4.80 8.81
CA TYR A 93 6.52 -6.08 8.34
C TYR A 93 7.93 -6.29 8.88
N PHE A 94 8.82 -5.30 8.72
CA PHE A 94 10.21 -5.42 9.13
C PHE A 94 10.43 -5.31 10.65
N SER A 95 9.47 -4.77 11.40
CA SER A 95 9.54 -4.68 12.87
C SER A 95 9.07 -5.95 13.59
N GLN A 96 8.55 -6.95 12.88
CA GLN A 96 8.09 -8.18 13.51
C GLN A 96 9.28 -8.97 14.09
N LYS A 97 9.15 -9.39 15.36
CA LYS A 97 10.08 -10.29 16.03
C LYS A 97 9.62 -11.75 15.87
N ILE A 98 9.51 -12.21 14.63
CA ILE A 98 9.09 -13.57 14.27
C ILE A 98 10.11 -14.21 13.33
N ASP A 99 10.06 -15.52 13.20
CA ASP A 99 10.81 -16.22 12.15
C ASP A 99 10.16 -15.97 10.79
N TYR A 100 10.76 -15.07 10.01
CA TYR A 100 10.28 -14.64 8.69
C TYR A 100 10.54 -15.66 7.57
N LEU A 101 11.30 -16.73 7.85
CA LEU A 101 11.53 -17.83 6.90
C LEU A 101 10.54 -18.99 7.09
N LYS A 102 9.73 -18.95 8.15
CA LYS A 102 8.72 -19.96 8.43
C LYS A 102 7.71 -20.05 7.27
N ASP A 103 7.52 -21.26 6.74
CA ASP A 103 6.56 -21.60 5.68
C ASP A 103 6.76 -20.88 4.32
N LYS A 104 7.96 -20.33 4.07
CA LYS A 104 8.33 -19.76 2.75
C LYS A 104 9.05 -20.84 1.90
N VAL A 105 8.31 -21.47 0.99
CA VAL A 105 8.79 -22.45 -0.02
C VAL A 105 8.24 -22.11 -1.39
#